data_AF-A0A6V7Y056-F1
#
_entry.id   AF-A0A6V7Y056-F1
#
_cell.length_a   1.000
_cell.length_b   1.000
_cell.length_c   1.000
_cell.angle_alpha   90.00
_cell.angle_beta   90.00
_cell.angle_gamma   90.00
#
_symmetry.space_group_name_H-M   'P 1'
#
loop_
_entity.id
_entity.type
_entity.pdbx_description
1 polymer ?
#
loop_
_entity_poly.entity_id
_entity_poly.type
_entity_poly.pdbx_seq_one_letter_code
_entity_poly.pdbx_strand_id
1 'polypeptide(L)'
;MEVGEVLQKGLPFPILRVMEYLSVDRTGFLWGKQYRLAGYYTMAALWLAFALWLLQLIFLCAVPSKFGQISLFCGLTSLFADCVYAWYTPGATDFFLMFPGPINDDSNPQKLHFHLSTCFYIILLSGMSSTFVGLLLWLLEEKTSFQLETFFSTYLDGYSKKFKKSEKIREYGEQ
;
A
#
# COMPACT_ATOMS: atom_id res chain seq x y z
N MET A 1 -13.73 -2.90 24.79
CA MET A 1 -15.03 -3.52 25.11
C MET A 1 -14.75 -4.64 26.08
N GLU A 2 -15.05 -4.42 27.35
CA GLU A 2 -14.85 -5.45 28.38
C GLU A 2 -15.93 -6.53 28.22
N VAL A 3 -15.49 -7.79 28.25
CA VAL A 3 -16.33 -8.98 28.05
C VAL A 3 -17.52 -9.02 29.04
N GLY A 4 -17.40 -8.35 30.18
CA GLY A 4 -18.43 -8.26 31.22
C GLY A 4 -19.74 -7.59 30.78
N GLU A 5 -19.70 -6.56 29.94
CA GLU A 5 -20.93 -5.91 29.43
C GLU A 5 -21.66 -6.79 28.41
N VAL A 6 -20.92 -7.68 27.74
CA VAL A 6 -21.44 -8.53 26.67
C VAL A 6 -22.14 -9.78 27.22
N LEU A 7 -21.68 -10.29 28.36
CA LEU A 7 -22.40 -11.30 29.14
C LEU A 7 -23.74 -10.77 29.68
N GLN A 8 -23.80 -9.51 30.15
CA GLN A 8 -25.05 -8.92 30.66
C GLN A 8 -26.10 -8.71 29.57
N LYS A 9 -25.69 -8.57 28.30
CA LYS A 9 -26.58 -8.37 27.15
C LYS A 9 -27.15 -9.67 26.55
N GLY A 10 -26.78 -10.84 27.06
CA GLY A 10 -27.34 -12.12 26.62
C GLY A 10 -27.04 -12.46 25.15
N LEU A 11 -25.84 -12.10 24.66
CA LEU A 11 -25.43 -12.44 23.29
C LEU A 11 -25.35 -13.97 23.07
N PRO A 12 -25.70 -14.47 21.88
CA PRO A 12 -25.63 -15.90 21.59
C PRO A 12 -24.20 -16.43 21.76
N PHE A 13 -24.12 -17.60 22.41
CA PHE A 13 -22.88 -18.32 22.77
C PHE A 13 -21.74 -18.33 21.72
N PRO A 14 -21.98 -18.48 20.39
CA PRO A 14 -20.90 -18.44 19.40
C PRO A 14 -20.17 -17.09 19.33
N ILE A 15 -20.86 -15.96 19.51
CA ILE A 15 -20.22 -14.64 19.45
C ILE A 15 -19.34 -14.43 20.68
N LEU A 16 -19.83 -14.87 21.85
CA LEU A 16 -19.08 -14.85 23.11
C LEU A 16 -17.77 -15.66 23.01
N ARG A 17 -17.80 -16.77 22.27
CA ARG A 17 -16.60 -17.57 22.04
C ARG A 17 -15.60 -16.88 21.12
N VAL A 18 -16.04 -16.25 20.04
CA VAL A 18 -15.15 -15.49 19.14
C VAL A 18 -14.49 -14.31 19.88
N MET A 19 -15.24 -13.58 20.71
CA MET A 19 -14.67 -12.49 21.50
C MET A 19 -13.73 -12.98 22.60
N GLU A 20 -13.98 -14.15 23.20
CA GLU A 20 -13.05 -14.76 24.17
C GLU A 20 -11.73 -15.18 23.49
N TYR A 21 -11.79 -15.70 22.25
CA TYR A 21 -10.60 -16.01 21.46
C TYR A 21 -9.83 -14.75 21.01
N LEU A 22 -10.52 -13.63 20.78
CA LEU A 22 -9.90 -12.34 20.42
C LEU A 22 -9.45 -11.53 21.64
N SER A 23 -9.99 -11.82 22.83
CA SER A 23 -9.67 -11.10 24.07
C SER A 23 -8.33 -11.58 24.62
N VAL A 24 -7.39 -10.63 24.67
CA VAL A 24 -5.94 -10.74 24.85
C VAL A 24 -5.49 -11.39 26.19
N ASP A 25 -6.40 -11.75 27.10
CA ASP A 25 -6.06 -11.96 28.52
C ASP A 25 -5.95 -13.42 28.99
N ARG A 26 -6.33 -14.42 28.19
CA ARG A 26 -6.17 -15.83 28.60
C ARG A 26 -4.81 -16.36 28.09
N THR A 27 -4.04 -16.91 29.03
CA THR A 27 -2.62 -17.35 29.01
C THR A 27 -2.20 -18.40 27.95
N GLY A 28 -2.67 -18.28 26.70
CA GLY A 28 -2.33 -19.19 25.61
C GLY A 28 -2.56 -18.65 24.20
N PHE A 29 -3.22 -17.50 24.01
CA PHE A 29 -3.56 -16.98 22.67
C PHE A 29 -2.88 -15.64 22.37
N LEU A 30 -1.60 -15.68 21.95
CA LEU A 30 -0.86 -14.50 21.50
C LEU A 30 -1.45 -13.82 20.25
N TRP A 31 -2.37 -14.47 19.55
CA TRP A 31 -2.92 -14.06 18.26
C TRP A 31 -3.67 -12.73 18.29
N GLY A 32 -4.51 -12.46 19.29
CA GLY A 32 -5.24 -11.19 19.40
C GLY A 32 -4.29 -9.98 19.51
N LYS A 33 -3.18 -10.14 20.24
CA LYS A 33 -2.14 -9.11 20.36
C LYS A 33 -1.35 -8.95 19.05
N GLN A 34 -0.95 -10.06 18.43
CA GLN A 34 -0.21 -10.05 17.17
C GLN A 34 -1.02 -9.44 16.03
N TYR A 35 -2.32 -9.73 15.94
CA TYR A 35 -3.21 -9.17 14.93
C TYR A 35 -3.34 -7.64 15.09
N ARG A 36 -3.50 -7.15 16.32
CA ARG A 36 -3.56 -5.71 16.59
C ARG A 36 -2.24 -5.01 16.27
N LEU A 37 -1.12 -5.68 16.52
CA LEU A 37 0.22 -5.17 16.21
C LEU A 37 0.46 -5.14 14.69
N ALA A 38 0.10 -6.21 13.98
CA ALA A 38 0.18 -6.30 12.52
C ALA A 38 -0.62 -5.16 11.86
N GLY A 39 -1.86 -4.94 12.31
CA GLY A 39 -2.70 -3.84 11.83
C GLY A 39 -2.07 -2.45 12.05
N TYR A 40 -1.43 -2.23 13.21
CA TYR A 40 -0.77 -0.96 13.50
C TYR A 40 0.41 -0.69 12.56
N TYR A 41 1.28 -1.69 12.32
CA TYR A 41 2.41 -1.55 11.40
C TYR A 41 1.97 -1.38 9.95
N THR A 42 0.96 -2.13 9.51
CA THR A 42 0.41 -2.01 8.16
C THR A 42 -0.26 -0.66 7.94
N MET A 43 -0.99 -0.13 8.92
CA MET A 43 -1.56 1.22 8.85
C MET A 43 -0.46 2.27 8.69
N ALA A 44 0.62 2.19 9.48
CA ALA A 44 1.75 3.10 9.35
C ALA A 44 2.44 2.99 7.98
N ALA A 45 2.66 1.77 7.49
CA ALA A 45 3.27 1.52 6.18
C ALA A 45 2.39 2.03 5.02
N LEU A 46 1.07 1.87 5.11
CA LEU A 46 0.13 2.40 4.11
C LEU A 46 0.11 3.93 4.09
N TRP A 47 0.22 4.59 5.26
CA TRP A 47 0.37 6.04 5.31
C TRP A 47 1.65 6.52 4.63
N LEU A 48 2.76 5.80 4.78
CA LEU A 48 4.01 6.09 4.07
C LEU A 48 3.86 5.89 2.56
N ALA A 49 3.23 4.79 2.13
CA ALA A 49 2.93 4.55 0.72
C ALA A 49 2.03 5.66 0.13
N PHE A 50 1.04 6.14 0.89
CA PHE A 50 0.19 7.25 0.47
C PHE A 50 0.96 8.58 0.33
N ALA A 51 1.88 8.87 1.24
CA ALA A 51 2.75 10.04 1.14
C ALA A 51 3.67 9.98 -0.10
N LEU A 52 4.25 8.81 -0.40
CA LEU A 52 5.04 8.57 -1.61
C LEU A 52 4.21 8.69 -2.88
N TRP A 53 2.96 8.25 -2.83
CA TRP A 53 2.01 8.42 -3.93
C TRP A 53 1.70 9.90 -4.20
N LEU A 54 1.52 10.73 -3.17
CA LEU A 54 1.37 12.18 -3.38
C LEU A 54 2.66 12.81 -3.92
N LEU A 55 3.82 12.37 -3.44
CA LEU A 55 5.11 12.85 -3.93
C LEU A 55 5.29 12.54 -5.42
N GLN A 56 4.90 11.35 -5.87
CA GLN A 56 4.99 10.97 -7.29
C GLN A 56 4.12 11.87 -8.18
N LEU A 57 2.96 12.34 -7.70
CA LEU A 57 2.09 13.26 -8.44
C LEU A 57 2.73 14.65 -8.59
N ILE A 58 3.43 15.12 -7.55
CA ILE A 58 4.16 16.40 -7.60
C ILE A 58 5.29 16.32 -8.63
N PHE A 59 6.04 15.21 -8.64
CA PHE A 59 7.13 15.00 -9.61
C PHE A 59 6.61 14.87 -11.06
N LEU A 60 5.44 14.27 -11.25
CA LEU A 60 4.78 14.24 -12.55
C LEU A 60 4.54 15.65 -13.11
N CYS A 61 4.22 16.63 -12.26
CA CYS A 61 4.05 18.02 -12.68
C CYS A 61 5.37 18.78 -12.87
N ALA A 62 6.40 18.49 -12.07
CA ALA A 62 7.64 19.28 -12.05
C ALA A 62 8.71 18.79 -13.04
N VAL A 63 9.03 17.49 -13.05
CA VAL A 63 10.15 16.93 -13.83
C VAL A 63 9.83 15.49 -14.27
N PRO A 64 9.50 15.25 -15.56
CA PRO A 64 9.14 13.92 -16.04
C PRO A 64 10.31 12.93 -16.08
N SER A 65 11.57 13.39 -16.07
CA SER A 65 12.73 12.48 -16.07
C SER A 65 12.79 11.62 -14.81
N LYS A 66 12.58 12.19 -13.60
CA LYS A 66 12.71 11.39 -12.36
C LYS A 66 11.44 10.61 -11.99
N PHE A 67 10.41 10.68 -12.83
CA PHE A 67 9.12 10.07 -12.55
C PHE A 67 9.20 8.53 -12.52
N GLY A 68 9.96 7.90 -13.42
CA GLY A 68 10.09 6.44 -13.47
C GLY A 68 10.69 5.84 -12.19
N GLN A 69 11.77 6.44 -11.68
CA GLN A 69 12.44 5.99 -10.45
C GLN A 69 11.54 6.14 -9.22
N ILE A 70 10.82 7.25 -9.10
CA ILE A 70 9.93 7.52 -7.96
C ILE A 70 8.70 6.61 -7.98
N SER A 71 8.12 6.36 -9.16
CA SER A 71 6.99 5.45 -9.34
C SER A 71 7.35 4.00 -8.96
N LEU A 72 8.57 3.56 -9.31
CA LEU A 72 9.09 2.25 -8.91
C LEU A 72 9.27 2.17 -7.39
N PHE A 73 9.83 3.20 -6.76
CA PHE A 73 9.99 3.25 -5.31
C PHE A 73 8.65 3.28 -4.56
N CYS A 74 7.64 3.99 -5.10
CA CYS A 74 6.28 3.99 -4.58
C CYS A 74 5.65 2.60 -4.65
N GLY A 75 5.77 1.91 -5.79
CA GLY A 75 5.29 0.55 -5.97
C GLY A 75 5.95 -0.46 -5.03
N LEU A 76 7.28 -0.40 -4.89
CA LEU A 76 8.03 -1.24 -3.94
C LEU A 76 7.63 -0.97 -2.49
N THR A 77 7.37 0.27 -2.11
CA THR A 77 6.96 0.59 -0.74
C THR A 77 5.56 0.05 -0.44
N SER A 78 4.63 0.09 -1.40
CA SER A 78 3.32 -0.56 -1.27
C SER A 78 3.45 -2.08 -1.14
N LEU A 79 4.27 -2.72 -1.99
CA LEU A 79 4.54 -4.17 -1.88
C LEU A 79 5.22 -4.53 -0.55
N PHE A 80 6.12 -3.67 -0.05
CA PHE A 80 6.74 -3.85 1.25
C PHE A 80 5.70 -3.77 2.38
N ALA A 81 4.74 -2.85 2.31
CA ALA A 81 3.64 -2.76 3.28
C ALA A 81 2.80 -4.05 3.30
N ASP A 82 2.50 -4.63 2.12
CA ASP A 82 1.80 -5.91 2.00
C ASP A 82 2.64 -7.08 2.54
N CYS A 83 3.95 -7.10 2.24
CA CYS A 83 4.88 -8.11 2.77
C CYS A 83 4.98 -8.03 4.30
N VAL A 84 5.04 -6.82 4.87
CA VAL A 84 5.02 -6.61 6.33
C VAL A 84 3.72 -7.18 6.90
N TYR A 85 2.56 -6.87 6.31
CA TYR A 85 1.29 -7.44 6.77
C TYR A 85 1.28 -8.97 6.72
N ALA A 86 1.78 -9.55 5.62
CA ALA A 86 1.85 -11.01 5.43
C ALA A 86 2.84 -11.67 6.41
N TRP A 87 3.95 -11.02 6.74
CA TRP A 87 4.96 -11.54 7.66
C TRP A 87 4.48 -11.49 9.12
N TYR A 88 3.87 -10.38 9.54
CA TYR A 88 3.33 -10.21 10.89
C TYR A 88 2.02 -10.96 11.12
N THR A 89 1.41 -11.50 10.07
CA THR A 89 0.28 -12.42 10.15
C THR A 89 0.81 -13.86 9.98
N PRO A 90 1.44 -14.46 11.01
CA PRO A 90 1.86 -15.85 10.92
C PRO A 90 0.62 -16.72 10.69
N GLY A 91 0.66 -17.62 9.69
CA GLY A 91 -0.25 -18.77 9.54
C GLY A 91 -1.75 -18.49 9.55
N ALA A 92 -2.29 -17.86 8.49
CA ALA A 92 -3.75 -17.91 8.20
C ALA A 92 -4.31 -19.35 8.12
N THR A 93 -3.44 -20.34 7.99
CA THR A 93 -3.75 -21.77 7.89
C THR A 93 -3.94 -22.48 9.23
N ASP A 94 -3.60 -21.89 10.38
CA ASP A 94 -3.63 -22.62 11.68
C ASP A 94 -4.63 -22.05 12.71
N PHE A 95 -5.33 -20.97 12.37
CA PHE A 95 -6.41 -20.47 13.22
C PHE A 95 -7.69 -21.24 12.95
N PHE A 96 -7.85 -22.36 13.64
CA PHE A 96 -9.08 -23.14 13.68
C PHE A 96 -9.85 -22.81 14.96
N LEU A 97 -10.93 -22.03 14.83
CA LEU A 97 -11.91 -21.95 15.92
C LEU A 97 -12.70 -23.26 15.95
N MET A 98 -12.52 -24.04 17.02
CA MET A 98 -13.40 -25.16 17.33
C MET A 98 -14.64 -24.63 18.04
N PHE A 99 -15.78 -24.70 17.35
CA PHE A 99 -17.09 -24.56 17.97
C PHE A 99 -17.57 -25.95 18.42
N PRO A 100 -17.97 -26.14 19.69
CA PRO A 100 -18.69 -27.34 20.08
C PRO A 100 -20.01 -27.35 19.31
N GLY A 101 -20.25 -28.43 18.57
CA GLY A 101 -21.49 -28.64 17.83
C GLY A 101 -22.71 -28.76 18.75
N PRO A 102 -23.93 -28.77 18.17
CA PRO A 102 -25.14 -29.05 18.94
C PRO A 102 -25.05 -30.41 19.65
N ILE A 103 -25.56 -30.47 20.88
CA ILE A 103 -25.51 -31.61 21.83
C ILE A 103 -25.93 -32.99 21.25
N ASN A 104 -26.56 -33.02 20.08
CA ASN A 104 -27.12 -34.24 19.46
C ASN A 104 -26.36 -34.75 18.22
N ASP A 105 -25.28 -34.09 17.80
CA ASP A 105 -24.50 -34.51 16.63
C ASP A 105 -23.00 -34.43 16.91
N ASP A 106 -22.41 -35.60 17.25
CA ASP A 106 -20.98 -35.79 17.55
C ASP A 106 -20.12 -35.80 16.26
N SER A 107 -20.72 -35.54 15.09
CA SER A 107 -20.05 -35.63 13.81
C SER A 107 -19.56 -34.26 13.29
N ASN A 108 -18.36 -33.91 13.74
CA ASN A 108 -17.43 -32.89 13.23
C ASN A 108 -17.52 -31.49 13.85
N PRO A 109 -16.46 -31.02 14.53
CA PRO A 109 -16.37 -29.63 14.98
C PRO A 109 -16.33 -28.70 13.76
N GLN A 110 -17.16 -27.65 13.77
CA GLN A 110 -17.12 -26.63 12.72
C GLN A 110 -15.83 -25.82 12.84
N LYS A 111 -15.04 -25.79 11.76
CA LYS A 111 -13.77 -25.07 11.65
C LYS A 111 -13.98 -23.76 10.89
N LEU A 112 -13.73 -22.63 11.53
CA LEU A 112 -13.77 -21.33 10.85
C LEU A 112 -12.38 -21.01 10.28
N HIS A 113 -12.27 -20.99 8.96
CA HIS A 113 -11.05 -20.60 8.25
C HIS A 113 -11.02 -19.07 8.06
N PHE A 114 -9.93 -18.43 8.47
CA PHE A 114 -9.74 -17.00 8.23
C PHE A 114 -9.05 -16.79 6.88
N HIS A 115 -9.76 -16.16 5.95
CA HIS A 115 -9.19 -15.71 4.69
C HIS A 115 -8.72 -14.26 4.78
N LEU A 116 -7.64 -13.94 4.05
CA LEU A 116 -7.18 -12.57 3.84
C LEU A 116 -8.29 -11.76 3.17
N SER A 117 -8.49 -10.52 3.65
CA SER A 117 -9.52 -9.63 3.13
C SER A 117 -9.24 -9.21 1.68
N THR A 118 -10.29 -8.95 0.90
CA THR A 118 -10.21 -8.42 -0.47
C THR A 118 -9.34 -7.17 -0.57
N CYS A 119 -9.31 -6.33 0.46
CA CYS A 119 -8.47 -5.13 0.52
C CYS A 119 -6.98 -5.42 0.31
N PHE A 120 -6.49 -6.55 0.83
CA PHE A 120 -5.10 -6.97 0.66
C PHE A 120 -4.77 -7.20 -0.81
N TYR A 121 -5.64 -7.92 -1.53
CA TYR A 121 -5.44 -8.20 -2.96
C TYR A 121 -5.49 -6.93 -3.82
N ILE A 122 -6.31 -5.95 -3.44
CA ILE A 122 -6.40 -4.66 -4.16
C ILE A 122 -5.11 -3.86 -4.01
N ILE A 123 -4.53 -3.80 -2.81
CA ILE A 123 -3.27 -3.09 -2.55
C ILE A 123 -2.12 -3.80 -3.27
N LEU A 124 -2.08 -5.13 -3.22
CA LEU A 124 -1.10 -5.94 -3.95
C LEU A 124 -1.15 -5.67 -5.45
N LEU A 125 -2.35 -5.69 -6.06
CA LEU A 125 -2.54 -5.42 -7.48
C LEU A 125 -2.13 -3.98 -7.84
N SER A 126 -2.48 -3.02 -6.98
CA SER A 126 -2.08 -1.62 -7.14
C SER A 126 -0.56 -1.45 -7.08
N GLY A 127 0.11 -2.05 -6.09
CA GLY A 127 1.58 -2.03 -5.96
C GLY A 127 2.28 -2.69 -7.14
N MET A 128 1.77 -3.84 -7.61
CA MET A 128 2.27 -4.54 -8.80
C MET A 128 2.15 -3.68 -10.05
N SER A 129 0.98 -3.09 -10.29
CA SER A 129 0.74 -2.24 -11.46
C SER A 129 1.62 -0.98 -11.45
N SER A 130 1.76 -0.32 -10.29
CA SER A 130 2.66 0.84 -10.14
C SER A 130 4.12 0.47 -10.37
N THR A 131 4.58 -0.67 -9.83
CA THR A 131 5.95 -1.15 -10.03
C THR A 131 6.22 -1.47 -11.50
N PHE A 132 5.26 -2.11 -12.17
CA PHE A 132 5.36 -2.42 -13.60
C PHE A 132 5.44 -1.16 -14.45
N VAL A 133 4.61 -0.16 -14.18
CA VAL A 133 4.64 1.13 -14.87
C VAL A 133 5.97 1.85 -14.60
N GLY A 134 6.44 1.90 -13.36
CA GLY A 134 7.73 2.50 -13.01
C GLY A 134 8.91 1.81 -13.72
N LEU A 135 8.90 0.48 -13.79
CA LEU A 135 9.92 -0.31 -14.48
C LEU A 135 9.88 -0.12 -15.99
N LEU A 136 8.70 -0.10 -16.60
CA LEU A 136 8.53 0.20 -18.02
C LEU A 136 9.07 1.60 -18.35
N LEU A 137 8.74 2.59 -17.53
CA LEU A 137 9.22 3.96 -17.70
C LEU A 137 10.73 4.08 -17.52
N TRP A 138 11.32 3.38 -16.55
CA TRP A 138 12.77 3.31 -16.39
C TRP A 138 13.42 2.71 -17.65
N LEU A 139 12.93 1.56 -18.14
CA LEU A 139 13.48 0.92 -19.33
C LEU A 139 13.35 1.81 -20.58
N LEU A 140 12.21 2.50 -20.71
CA LEU A 140 12.03 3.51 -21.75
C LEU A 140 13.02 4.65 -21.56
N GLU A 141 13.25 5.15 -20.34
CA GLU A 141 14.25 6.18 -20.09
C GLU A 141 15.66 5.69 -20.46
N GLU A 142 16.05 4.45 -20.15
CA GLU A 142 17.37 3.94 -20.58
C GLU A 142 17.51 3.87 -22.11
N LYS A 143 16.43 3.56 -22.83
CA LYS A 143 16.41 3.52 -24.30
C LYS A 143 16.20 4.91 -24.95
N THR A 144 15.53 5.82 -24.26
CA THR A 144 15.07 7.15 -24.75
C THR A 144 15.87 8.30 -24.13
N SER A 145 16.76 8.07 -23.15
CA SER A 145 17.61 9.10 -22.52
C SER A 145 18.50 9.81 -23.53
N PHE A 146 18.81 9.18 -24.68
CA PHE A 146 19.46 9.84 -25.81
C PHE A 146 18.55 10.83 -26.57
N GLN A 147 17.24 10.61 -26.56
CA GLN A 147 16.25 11.39 -27.30
C GLN A 147 15.61 12.48 -26.42
N LEU A 148 15.21 12.17 -25.18
CA LEU A 148 14.43 13.08 -24.32
C LEU A 148 15.26 14.27 -23.79
N GLU A 149 16.49 14.02 -23.35
CA GLU A 149 17.49 15.07 -23.05
C GLU A 149 17.71 15.98 -24.27
N THR A 150 17.85 15.37 -25.46
CA THR A 150 18.03 16.11 -26.72
C THR A 150 16.82 16.96 -27.07
N PHE A 151 15.59 16.45 -26.92
CA PHE A 151 14.38 17.23 -27.19
C PHE A 151 14.25 18.42 -26.22
N PHE A 152 14.43 18.21 -24.91
CA PHE A 152 14.27 19.29 -23.93
C PHE A 152 15.37 20.35 -24.05
N SER A 153 16.61 19.92 -24.29
CA SER A 153 17.75 20.81 -24.57
C SER A 153 17.53 21.63 -25.84
N THR A 154 17.00 21.02 -26.91
CA THR A 154 16.64 21.73 -28.14
C THR A 154 15.50 22.73 -27.94
N TYR A 155 14.47 22.36 -27.16
CA TYR A 155 13.37 23.27 -26.82
C TYR A 155 13.84 24.46 -25.96
N LEU A 156 14.69 24.22 -24.97
CA LEU A 156 15.27 25.27 -24.13
C LEU A 156 16.20 26.18 -24.92
N ASP A 157 17.04 25.64 -25.81
CA ASP A 157 17.94 26.43 -26.65
C ASP A 157 17.13 27.28 -27.65
N GLY A 158 16.05 26.73 -28.21
CA GLY A 158 15.11 27.48 -29.06
C GLY A 158 14.44 28.64 -28.31
N TYR A 159 14.00 28.42 -27.07
CA TYR A 159 13.39 29.47 -26.24
C TYR A 159 14.39 30.55 -25.84
N SER A 160 15.60 30.16 -25.43
CA SER A 160 16.71 31.06 -25.08
C SER A 160 17.11 31.95 -26.26
N LYS A 161 17.25 31.37 -27.46
CA LYS A 161 17.52 32.12 -28.70
C LYS A 161 16.39 33.09 -29.05
N LYS A 162 15.14 32.70 -28.87
CA LYS A 162 13.97 33.56 -29.12
C LYS A 162 13.93 34.74 -28.15
N PHE A 163 14.24 34.51 -26.87
CA PHE A 163 14.31 35.54 -25.85
C PHE A 163 15.41 36.56 -26.16
N LYS A 164 16.64 36.09 -26.44
CA LYS A 164 17.76 36.96 -26.87
C LYS A 164 17.44 37.77 -28.12
N LYS A 165 16.73 37.20 -29.08
CA LYS A 165 16.30 37.91 -30.29
C LYS A 165 15.29 39.02 -29.97
N SER A 166 14.32 38.75 -29.09
CA SER A 166 13.35 39.75 -28.65
C SER A 166 13.99 40.89 -27.88
N GLU A 167 15.01 40.59 -27.07
CA GLU A 167 15.77 41.58 -26.30
C GLU A 167 16.57 42.50 -27.23
N LYS A 168 17.28 41.94 -28.22
CA LYS A 168 17.99 42.74 -29.24
C LYS A 168 17.06 43.65 -30.05
N ILE A 169 15.88 43.17 -30.45
CA ILE A 169 14.92 44.00 -31.21
C ILE A 169 14.43 45.18 -30.37
N ARG A 170 14.31 45.01 -29.05
CA ARG A 170 13.91 46.08 -28.14
C ARG A 170 15.01 47.14 -27.97
N GLU A 171 16.27 46.73 -27.89
CA GLU A 171 17.40 47.69 -27.84
C GLU A 171 17.56 48.49 -29.12
N TYR A 172 17.32 47.89 -30.30
CA TYR A 172 17.38 48.59 -31.58
C TYR A 172 16.16 49.46 -31.88
N GLY A 173 15.04 49.27 -31.19
CA GLY A 173 13.83 50.07 -31.35
C GLY A 173 13.80 51.35 -30.50
N GLU A 174 14.71 51.48 -29.53
CA GLU A 174 14.85 52.67 -28.67
C GLU A 174 16.02 53.59 -29.09
N GLN A 175 16.74 53.26 -30.17
CA GLN A 175 17.76 54.11 -30.82
C GLN A 175 17.24 54.72 -32.12
#